data_AF-A0AAW6B1E9-F1
#
_entry.id   AF-A0AAW6B1E9-F1
#
_cell.length_a   1.000
_cell.length_b   1.000
_cell.length_c   1.000
_cell.angle_alpha   90.00
_cell.angle_beta   90.00
_cell.angle_gamma   90.00
#
_symmetry.space_group_name_H-M   'P 1'
#
loop_
_entity.id
_entity.type
_entity.pdbx_description
1 polymer ?
#
loop_
_entity_poly.entity_id
_entity_poly.type
_entity_poly.pdbx_seq_one_letter_code
_entity_poly.pdbx_strand_id
1 'polypeptide(L)' 'MKTVRKKIIPEYFRAVRAREKNFEIRIDEDNIQVGDLLILEEWDGFYTGNSVRRYVKYVLRDAPALGLMSEYCIVGW' A
#
# COMPACT_ATOMS: atom_id res chain seq x y z
N MET A 1 15.74 0.75 5.71
CA MET A 1 14.95 -0.01 4.72
C MET A 1 14.27 -1.16 5.42
N LYS A 2 12.94 -1.07 5.56
CA LYS A 2 12.10 -2.06 6.22
C LYS A 2 11.21 -2.74 5.19
N THR A 3 10.82 -3.99 5.46
CA THR A 3 9.84 -4.71 4.65
C THR A 3 8.50 -4.74 5.39
N VAL A 4 7.44 -4.29 4.72
CA VAL A 4 6.06 -4.32 5.24
C VAL A 4 5.24 -5.29 4.40
N ARG A 5 4.48 -6.16 5.04
CA ARG A 5 3.54 -7.08 4.39
C ARG A 5 2.12 -6.66 4.71
N LYS A 6 1.26 -6.56 3.70
CA LYS A 6 -0.15 -6.23 3.87
C LYS A 6 -1.02 -7.06 2.94
N LYS A 7 -2.22 -7.39 3.42
CA LYS A 7 -3.25 -8.03 2.61
C LYS A 7 -3.82 -7.04 1.59
N ILE A 8 -4.25 -7.56 0.45
CA ILE A 8 -5.00 -6.81 -0.57
C ILE A 8 -6.00 -7.75 -1.23
N ILE A 9 -7.23 -7.28 -1.46
CA ILE A 9 -8.28 -8.08 -2.10
C ILE A 9 -8.01 -8.25 -3.60
N PRO A 10 -8.56 -9.29 -4.26
CA PRO A 10 -8.22 -9.64 -5.64
C PRO A 10 -8.47 -8.51 -6.67
N GLU A 11 -9.51 -7.71 -6.48
CA GLU A 11 -9.81 -6.57 -7.34
C GLU A 11 -8.64 -5.57 -7.38
N TYR A 12 -8.24 -5.04 -6.22
CA TYR A 12 -7.13 -4.09 -6.14
C TYR A 12 -5.78 -4.75 -6.41
N PHE A 13 -5.59 -6.02 -6.05
CA PHE A 13 -4.37 -6.76 -6.36
C PHE A 13 -4.12 -6.79 -7.88
N ARG A 14 -5.15 -7.09 -8.68
CA ARG A 14 -5.06 -7.07 -10.14
C ARG A 14 -4.66 -5.70 -10.68
N ALA A 15 -5.30 -4.63 -10.20
CA ALA A 15 -4.97 -3.25 -10.60
C ALA A 15 -3.53 -2.84 -10.23
N VAL A 16 -3.05 -3.21 -9.02
CA VAL A 16 -1.66 -2.94 -8.61
C VAL A 16 -0.68 -3.77 -9.43
N ARG A 17 -0.98 -5.04 -9.69
CA ARG A 17 -0.16 -5.94 -10.51
C ARG A 17 -0.03 -5.43 -11.94
N ALA A 18 -1.13 -4.95 -12.52
CA ALA A 18 -1.21 -4.35 -13.85
C ALA A 18 -0.62 -2.94 -13.96
N ARG A 19 -0.14 -2.34 -12.86
CA ARG A 19 0.39 -0.96 -12.79
C ARG A 19 -0.64 0.13 -13.09
N GLU A 20 -1.93 -0.18 -13.01
CA GLU A 20 -3.02 0.80 -13.13
C GLU A 20 -3.19 1.58 -11.82
N LYS A 21 -3.02 0.89 -10.68
CA LYS A 21 -3.02 1.49 -9.35
C LYS A 21 -1.60 1.53 -8.78
N ASN A 22 -1.03 2.74 -8.67
CA ASN A 22 0.34 2.97 -8.19
C ASN A 22 0.42 3.62 -6.79
N PHE A 23 -0.60 3.39 -5.97
CA PHE A 23 -0.65 3.88 -4.59
C PHE A 23 -1.52 2.99 -3.70
N GLU A 24 -1.27 3.01 -2.39
CA GLU A 24 -2.17 2.53 -1.34
C GLU A 24 -2.71 3.72 -0.51
N ILE A 25 -3.90 3.58 0.06
CA ILE A 25 -4.43 4.46 1.11
C ILE A 25 -4.67 3.58 2.33
N ARG A 26 -4.04 3.88 3.47
CA ARG A 26 -4.09 3.04 4.68
C ARG A 26 -3.99 3.86 5.94
N ILE A 27 -4.43 3.29 7.06
CA ILE A 27 -4.08 3.79 8.39
C ILE A 27 -2.55 3.68 8.54
N ASP A 28 -1.91 4.74 9.03
CA ASP A 28 -0.45 4.88 9.12
C ASP A 28 0.14 4.19 10.36
N GLU A 29 -0.21 2.92 10.57
CA GLU A 29 0.20 2.14 11.75
C GLU A 29 1.63 1.60 11.66
N ASP A 30 2.17 1.44 10.45
CA ASP A 30 3.53 0.92 10.27
C ASP A 30 4.58 2.04 10.24
N ASN A 31 4.20 3.31 10.10
CA ASN A 31 5.13 4.40 9.82
C ASN A 31 6.01 4.09 8.59
N ILE A 32 5.39 3.80 7.43
CA ILE A 32 6.08 3.45 6.17
C ILE A 32 6.93 4.63 5.68
N GLN A 33 8.18 4.38 5.29
CA GLN A 33 9.11 5.42 4.80
C GLN A 33 9.44 5.24 3.31
N VAL A 34 9.88 6.32 2.68
CA VAL A 34 10.48 6.25 1.34
C VAL A 34 11.69 5.31 1.35
N GLY A 35 11.78 4.43 0.36
CA GLY A 35 12.79 3.39 0.27
C GLY A 35 12.41 2.08 0.97
N ASP A 36 11.32 2.02 1.73
CA ASP A 36 10.81 0.75 2.26
C ASP A 36 10.27 -0.16 1.14
N LEU A 37 10.23 -1.46 1.41
CA LEU A 37 9.65 -2.46 0.53
C LEU A 37 8.26 -2.86 1.03
N LEU A 38 7.23 -2.52 0.27
CA LEU A 38 5.86 -2.98 0.49
C LEU A 38 5.59 -4.25 -0.30
N ILE A 39 5.17 -5.32 0.39
CA ILE A 39 4.72 -6.57 -0.20
C ILE A 39 3.22 -6.66 0.03
N LEU A 40 2.46 -6.64 -1.07
CA LEU A 40 1.02 -6.81 -1.04
C LEU A 40 0.70 -8.26 -1.36
N GLU A 41 0.08 -8.96 -0.42
CA GLU A 41 -0.28 -10.38 -0.49
C GLU A 41 -1.77 -10.49 -0.82
N GLU A 42 -2.10 -11.17 -1.91
CA GLU A 42 -3.49 -11.32 -2.35
C GLU A 42 -4.26 -12.19 -1.35
N TRP A 43 -5.42 -11.68 -0.92
CA TRP A 43 -6.26 -12.28 0.10
C TRP A 43 -7.72 -12.34 -0.37
N ASP A 44 -8.24 -13.55 -0.55
CA ASP A 44 -9.62 -13.83 -0.95
C ASP A 44 -10.32 -14.76 0.07
N GLY A 45 -10.28 -14.36 1.35
CA GLY A 45 -10.67 -15.22 2.48
C GLY A 45 -9.56 -16.19 2.94
N PHE A 46 -8.58 -16.43 2.10
CA PHE A 46 -7.32 -17.11 2.39
C PHE A 46 -6.18 -16.46 1.58
N TYR A 47 -4.93 -16.72 1.96
CA TYR A 47 -3.78 -16.31 1.15
C TYR A 47 -3.75 -17.15 -0.12
N THR A 48 -3.88 -16.51 -1.29
CA THR A 48 -3.85 -17.22 -2.58
C THR A 48 -2.44 -17.69 -2.95
N GLY A 49 -1.41 -17.18 -2.27
CA GLY A 49 0.01 -17.36 -2.58
C GLY A 49 0.56 -16.29 -3.54
N ASN A 50 -0.30 -15.48 -4.15
CA ASN A 50 0.14 -14.38 -5.01
C ASN A 50 0.60 -13.18 -4.17
N SER A 51 1.67 -12.52 -4.63
CA SER A 51 2.13 -11.28 -4.03
C SER A 51 2.74 -10.33 -5.07
N VAL A 52 2.78 -9.05 -4.72
CA VAL A 52 3.44 -8.03 -5.53
C VAL A 52 4.31 -7.15 -4.65
N ARG A 53 5.53 -6.87 -5.12
CA ARG A 53 6.54 -6.09 -4.41
C ARG A 53 6.63 -4.68 -5.00
N ARG A 54 6.63 -3.66 -4.14
CA ARG A 54 6.69 -2.24 -4.51
C ARG A 54 7.65 -1.50 -3.57
N TYR A 55 8.62 -0.81 -4.16
CA TYR A 55 9.48 0.10 -3.41
C TYR A 55 8.76 1.43 -3.25
N VAL A 56 8.64 1.89 -2.01
CA VAL A 56 7.95 3.13 -1.70
C VAL A 56 8.78 4.31 -2.21
N LYS A 57 8.17 5.16 -3.03
CA LYS A 57 8.77 6.38 -3.57
C LYS A 57 8.22 7.65 -2.96
N TYR A 58 7.00 7.59 -2.42
CA TYR A 58 6.34 8.75 -1.84
C TYR A 58 5.41 8.34 -0.70
N VAL A 59 5.31 9.18 0.32
CA VAL A 59 4.32 9.02 1.39
C VAL A 59 3.72 10.38 1.72
N LEU A 60 2.39 10.49 1.60
CA LEU A 60 1.63 11.66 2.03
C LEU A 60 1.00 11.40 3.39
N ARG A 61 1.14 12.36 4.29
CA ARG A 61 0.54 12.41 5.63
C ARG A 61 -0.01 13.81 5.86
N ASP A 62 -0.83 13.96 6.91
CA ASP A 62 -1.23 15.27 7.44
C ASP A 62 -1.78 16.24 6.38
N ALA A 63 -2.61 15.72 5.47
CA ALA A 63 -3.18 16.49 4.36
C ALA A 63 -4.72 16.61 4.43
N PRO A 64 -5.31 17.04 5.55
CA PRO A 64 -6.78 17.13 5.69
C PRO A 64 -7.40 18.11 4.70
N ALA A 65 -6.68 19.17 4.31
CA ALA A 65 -7.13 20.13 3.30
C ALA A 65 -7.33 19.49 1.90
N LEU A 66 -6.73 18.33 1.65
CA LEU A 66 -6.88 17.55 0.41
C LEU A 66 -7.89 16.40 0.57
N GLY A 67 -8.58 16.31 1.70
CA GLY A 67 -9.54 15.25 2.00
C GLY A 67 -8.93 13.96 2.56
N LEU A 68 -7.64 13.96 2.93
CA LEU A 68 -7.04 12.81 3.63
C LEU A 68 -7.56 12.75 5.07
N MET A 69 -8.21 11.65 5.43
CA MET A 69 -8.69 11.43 6.79
C MET A 69 -7.53 11.39 7.78
N SER A 70 -7.78 11.86 9.01
CA SER A 70 -6.80 11.77 10.10
C SER A 70 -6.34 10.33 10.29
N GLU A 71 -5.05 10.14 10.60
CA GLU A 71 -4.40 8.83 10.78
C GLU A 71 -4.23 7.98 9.50
N TYR A 72 -4.74 8.43 8.35
CA TYR A 72 -4.46 7.78 7.08
C TYR A 72 -3.24 8.38 6.39
N CYS A 73 -2.52 7.55 5.64
CA CYS A 73 -1.46 7.93 4.74
C CYS A 73 -1.76 7.42 3.31
N ILE A 74 -1.16 8.09 2.33
CA ILE A 74 -1.10 7.61 0.95
C ILE A 74 0.33 7.21 0.64
N VAL A 75 0.53 5.98 0.18
CA VAL A 75 1.85 5.42 -0.13
C VAL A 75 1.95 5.18 -1.63
N GLY A 76 2.85 5.88 -2.32
CA GLY A 76 3.09 5.76 -3.77
C GLY A 76 4.41 5.05 -4.11
N TRP A 77 4.46 4.40 -5.28
CA TRP A 77 5.63 3.62 -5.77
C TRP A 77 5.81 3.65 -7.29
#